data_AF-A0A3M1IXK3-F1
#
_entry.id   AF-A0A3M1IXK3-F1
#
_cell.length_a   1.000
_cell.length_b   1.000
_cell.length_c   1.000
_cell.angle_alpha   90.00
_cell.angle_beta   90.00
_cell.angle_gamma   90.00
#
_symmetry.space_group_name_H-M   'P 1'
#
loop_
_entity.id
_entity.type
_entity.pdbx_description
1 polymer ?
#
loop_
_entity_poly.entity_id
_entity_poly.type
_entity_poly.pdbx_seq_one_letter_code
_entity_poly.pdbx_strand_id
1 'polypeptide(L)'
;LALPAYHKTPMLMLVTMRGQEGEGNPAQFPMGRAVRPVFEAMGVTVMEAETPDQVVELFERAARLAFDEGKMAAVLIAQKVIGSKTFGK
;
A
#
# COMPACT_ATOMS: atom_id res chain seq x y z
N LEU A 1 6.88 -11.83 6.54
CA LEU A 1 5.78 -12.43 5.76
C LEU A 1 6.07 -13.87 5.35
N ALA A 2 6.65 -14.69 6.25
CA ALA A 2 7.05 -16.05 5.90
C ALA A 2 5.87 -17.04 5.83
N LEU A 3 4.89 -16.92 6.74
CA LEU A 3 3.75 -17.84 6.78
C LEU A 3 2.84 -17.74 5.55
N PRO A 4 2.40 -16.54 5.10
CA PRO A 4 1.58 -16.46 3.89
C PRO A 4 2.34 -16.91 2.64
N ALA A 5 3.64 -16.62 2.56
CA ALA A 5 4.50 -17.09 1.48
C ALA A 5 4.64 -18.62 1.46
N TYR A 6 4.83 -19.25 2.63
CA TYR A 6 5.01 -20.71 2.73
C TYR A 6 3.71 -21.47 2.46
N HIS A 7 2.60 -21.01 3.02
CA HIS A 7 1.30 -21.68 2.90
C HIS A 7 0.46 -21.23 1.71
N LYS A 8 0.97 -20.31 0.87
CA LYS A 8 0.22 -19.63 -0.20
C LYS A 8 -1.12 -19.08 0.32
N THR A 9 -1.11 -18.56 1.54
CA THR A 9 -2.31 -18.03 2.17
C THR A 9 -2.64 -16.68 1.53
N PRO A 10 -3.88 -16.48 1.04
CA PRO A 10 -4.33 -15.20 0.54
C PRO A 10 -4.01 -14.07 1.52
N MET A 11 -3.30 -13.05 1.06
CA MET A 11 -2.97 -11.88 1.88
C MET A 11 -3.20 -10.61 1.07
N LEU A 12 -4.28 -9.92 1.41
CA LEU A 12 -4.66 -8.65 0.80
C LEU A 12 -4.46 -7.52 1.82
N MET A 13 -3.73 -6.47 1.43
CA MET A 13 -3.47 -5.30 2.25
C MET A 13 -3.94 -4.01 1.56
N LEU A 14 -4.63 -3.16 2.32
CA LEU A 14 -4.92 -1.79 1.94
C LEU A 14 -4.15 -0.87 2.90
N VAL A 15 -3.21 -0.11 2.38
CA VAL A 15 -2.26 0.66 3.19
C VAL A 15 -2.38 2.14 2.83
N THR A 16 -2.70 2.97 3.81
CA THR A 16 -2.69 4.43 3.63
C THR A 16 -1.27 4.95 3.76
N MET A 17 -0.81 5.71 2.76
CA MET A 17 0.55 6.23 2.74
C MET A 17 0.68 7.54 3.51
N ARG A 18 1.85 7.72 4.11
CA ARG A 18 2.32 8.96 4.73
C ARG A 18 3.77 9.22 4.33
N GLY A 19 4.24 10.45 4.51
CA GLY A 19 5.62 10.79 4.16
C GLY A 19 5.84 10.94 2.65
N GLN A 20 4.76 11.23 1.91
CA GLN A 20 4.78 11.54 0.49
C GLN A 20 4.71 13.07 0.28
N GLU A 21 4.61 13.51 -0.97
CA GLU A 21 4.47 14.92 -1.32
C GLU A 21 3.34 15.61 -0.52
N GLY A 22 3.61 16.80 0.00
CA GLY A 22 2.69 17.54 0.88
C GLY A 22 2.74 17.16 2.36
N GLU A 23 3.59 16.21 2.78
CA GLU A 23 3.86 15.95 4.20
C GLU A 23 4.90 16.94 4.78
N GLY A 24 4.56 17.54 5.93
CA GLY A 24 5.40 18.51 6.62
C GLY A 24 6.22 17.95 7.77
N ASN A 25 5.97 16.71 8.21
CA ASN A 25 6.70 16.05 9.28
C ASN A 25 7.87 15.19 8.73
N PRO A 26 9.14 15.60 8.93
CA PRO A 26 10.29 14.87 8.41
C PRO A 26 10.42 13.44 8.95
N ALA A 27 9.86 13.16 10.14
CA ALA A 27 9.88 11.83 10.73
C ALA A 27 9.06 10.80 9.93
N GLN A 28 8.15 11.25 9.05
CA GLN A 28 7.31 10.38 8.23
C GLN A 28 7.99 9.95 6.90
N PHE A 29 8.97 10.72 6.41
CA PHE A 29 9.62 10.45 5.12
C PHE A 29 10.36 9.11 5.02
N PRO A 30 11.07 8.62 6.06
CA PRO A 30 11.76 7.35 5.97
C PRO A 30 10.81 6.19 5.65
N MET A 31 9.68 6.11 6.35
CA MET A 31 8.69 5.06 6.09
C MET A 31 7.96 5.28 4.76
N GLY A 32 7.61 6.52 4.39
CA GLY A 32 6.99 6.80 3.10
C GLY A 32 7.79 6.28 1.89
N ARG A 33 9.12 6.29 2.00
CA ARG A 33 10.03 5.75 0.97
C ARG A 33 10.29 4.25 1.10
N ALA A 34 10.22 3.70 2.31
CA ALA A 34 10.59 2.32 2.58
C ALA A 34 9.47 1.29 2.34
N VAL A 35 8.19 1.68 2.45
CA VAL A 35 7.06 0.72 2.39
C VAL A 35 7.08 -0.10 1.10
N ARG A 36 7.12 0.56 -0.07
CA ARG A 36 7.14 -0.12 -1.37
C ARG A 36 8.33 -1.09 -1.51
N PRO A 37 9.60 -0.65 -1.41
CA PRO A 37 10.74 -1.54 -1.61
C PRO A 37 10.79 -2.66 -0.57
N VAL A 38 10.38 -2.42 0.67
CA VAL A 38 10.30 -3.47 1.69
C VAL A 38 9.22 -4.50 1.34
N PHE A 39 8.05 -4.06 0.90
CA PHE A 39 6.97 -4.97 0.49
C PHE A 39 7.37 -5.81 -0.72
N GLU A 40 7.96 -5.18 -1.73
CA GLU A 40 8.47 -5.86 -2.92
C GLU A 40 9.57 -6.87 -2.56
N ALA A 41 10.51 -6.50 -1.69
CA ALA A 41 11.55 -7.41 -1.19
C ALA A 41 10.97 -8.61 -0.41
N MET A 42 9.82 -8.43 0.24
CA MET A 42 9.10 -9.49 0.95
C MET A 42 8.20 -10.33 0.02
N GLY A 43 8.21 -10.08 -1.29
CA GLY A 43 7.43 -10.84 -2.29
C GLY A 43 5.97 -10.40 -2.41
N VAL A 44 5.62 -9.22 -1.93
CA VAL A 44 4.28 -8.64 -2.07
C VAL A 44 4.15 -7.97 -3.43
N THR A 45 3.07 -8.22 -4.15
CA THR A 45 2.72 -7.45 -5.35
C THR A 45 2.16 -6.10 -4.92
N VAL A 46 2.87 -5.02 -5.20
CA VAL A 46 2.53 -3.67 -4.75
C VAL A 46 1.95 -2.83 -5.88
N MET A 47 0.72 -2.38 -5.70
CA MET A 47 0.03 -1.41 -6.56
C MET A 47 -0.16 -0.12 -5.77
N GLU A 48 -0.26 1.02 -6.46
CA GLU A 48 -0.45 2.32 -5.82
C GLU A 48 -1.54 3.11 -6.51
N ALA A 49 -2.51 3.55 -5.72
CA ALA A 49 -3.64 4.33 -6.14
C ALA A 49 -3.37 5.82 -5.86
N GLU A 50 -3.46 6.63 -6.89
CA GLU A 50 -3.24 8.07 -6.85
C GLU A 50 -4.53 8.88 -6.92
N THR A 51 -5.65 8.23 -7.27
CA THR A 51 -7.00 8.81 -7.26
C THR A 51 -7.98 7.91 -6.50
N PRO A 52 -9.12 8.45 -6.02
CA PRO A 52 -10.15 7.63 -5.38
C PRO A 52 -10.68 6.49 -6.27
N ASP A 53 -10.88 6.74 -7.56
CA ASP A 53 -11.38 5.72 -8.51
C ASP A 53 -10.38 4.57 -8.68
N GLN A 54 -9.09 4.89 -8.73
CA GLN A 54 -8.02 3.88 -8.79
C GLN A 54 -7.97 2.98 -7.55
N VAL A 55 -8.43 3.45 -6.39
CA VAL A 55 -8.48 2.61 -5.19
C VAL A 55 -9.39 1.41 -5.42
N VAL A 56 -10.57 1.64 -6.01
CA VAL A 56 -11.54 0.57 -6.28
C VAL A 56 -10.96 -0.40 -7.30
N GLU A 57 -10.50 0.12 -8.44
CA GLU A 57 -9.92 -0.70 -9.53
C GLU A 57 -8.76 -1.58 -9.05
N LEU A 58 -7.80 -0.98 -8.35
CA LEU A 58 -6.60 -1.68 -7.90
C LEU A 58 -6.90 -2.64 -6.76
N PHE A 59 -7.88 -2.34 -5.90
CA PHE A 59 -8.27 -3.24 -4.82
C PHE A 59 -8.99 -4.49 -5.34
N GLU A 60 -9.86 -4.36 -6.36
CA GLU A 60 -10.45 -5.51 -7.04
C GLU A 60 -9.38 -6.40 -7.68
N ARG A 61 -8.41 -5.79 -8.36
CA ARG A 61 -7.26 -6.51 -8.94
C ARG A 61 -6.43 -7.22 -7.88
N ALA A 62 -6.15 -6.53 -6.76
CA ALA A 62 -5.41 -7.09 -5.64
C ALA A 62 -6.14 -8.26 -4.98
N ALA A 63 -7.48 -8.17 -4.87
CA ALA A 63 -8.30 -9.24 -4.33
C ALA A 63 -8.22 -10.51 -5.19
N ARG A 64 -8.28 -10.39 -6.52
CA ARG A 64 -8.09 -11.54 -7.43
C ARG A 64 -6.70 -12.17 -7.25
N LEU A 65 -5.64 -11.35 -7.23
CA LEU A 65 -4.28 -11.85 -6.98
C LEU A 65 -4.16 -12.58 -5.63
N ALA A 66 -4.79 -12.05 -4.59
CA ALA A 66 -4.71 -12.63 -3.26
C ALA A 66 -5.51 -13.94 -3.15
N PHE A 67 -6.78 -13.91 -3.52
CA PHE A 67 -7.72 -15.00 -3.27
C PHE A 67 -7.74 -16.07 -4.36
N ASP A 68 -7.52 -15.71 -5.62
CA ASP A 68 -7.54 -16.67 -6.74
C ASP A 68 -6.15 -17.29 -6.95
N GLU A 69 -5.08 -16.51 -6.76
CA GLU A 69 -3.70 -16.95 -7.03
C GLU A 69 -2.88 -17.27 -5.76
N GLY A 70 -3.44 -17.02 -4.56
CA GLY A 70 -2.75 -17.25 -3.28
C GLY A 70 -1.52 -16.35 -3.08
N LYS A 71 -1.47 -15.20 -3.76
CA LYS A 71 -0.35 -14.26 -3.67
C LYS A 71 -0.55 -13.26 -2.53
N MET A 72 0.55 -12.62 -2.12
CA MET A 72 0.48 -11.45 -1.26
C MET A 72 0.34 -10.21 -2.14
N ALA A 73 -0.68 -9.39 -1.90
CA ALA A 73 -0.94 -8.17 -2.65
C ALA A 73 -1.19 -6.99 -1.71
N ALA A 74 -0.67 -5.83 -2.06
CA ALA A 74 -0.89 -4.58 -1.35
C ALA A 74 -1.30 -3.47 -2.31
N VAL A 75 -2.33 -2.71 -1.92
CA VAL A 75 -2.68 -1.44 -2.54
C VAL A 75 -2.27 -0.32 -1.60
N LEU A 76 -1.33 0.49 -2.04
CA LEU A 76 -0.91 1.71 -1.36
C LEU A 76 -1.84 2.84 -1.82
N ILE A 77 -2.53 3.48 -0.87
CA ILE A 77 -3.32 4.68 -1.14
C ILE A 77 -2.41 5.88 -0.95
N ALA A 78 -2.10 6.59 -2.03
CA ALA A 78 -1.26 7.77 -1.98
C ALA A 78 -1.86 8.82 -1.04
N GLN A 79 -1.01 9.53 -0.30
CA GLN A 79 -1.42 10.52 0.68
C GLN A 79 -2.33 11.60 0.08
N LYS A 80 -2.11 11.98 -1.18
CA LYS A 80 -2.94 12.96 -1.92
C LYS A 80 -4.40 12.55 -2.09
N VAL A 81 -4.71 11.25 -2.06
CA VAL A 81 -6.08 10.72 -2.14
C VAL A 81 -6.84 11.00 -0.84
N ILE A 82 -6.14 10.95 0.30
CA ILE A 82 -6.71 11.12 1.64
C ILE A 82 -6.69 12.59 2.06
N GLY A 83 -5.68 13.33 1.61
CA GLY A 83 -5.41 14.71 1.99
C GLY A 83 -4.33 14.84 3.06
N SER A 84 -3.61 15.97 3.03
CA SER A 84 -2.60 16.30 4.05
C SER A 84 -3.27 16.87 5.31
N LYS A 85 -2.88 16.37 6.49
CA LYS A 85 -3.38 16.86 7.78
C LYS A 85 -2.72 18.19 8.12
N THR A 86 -3.50 19.27 8.27
CA THR A 86 -3.00 20.64 8.49
C THR A 86 -2.78 21.02 9.97
N PHE A 87 -3.10 20.14 10.93
CA PHE A 87 -2.91 20.35 12.38
C PHE A 87 -3.27 21.75 12.93
N GLY A 88 -4.29 22.40 12.36
CA GLY A 88 -4.79 23.69 12.87
C GLY A 88 -3.94 24.90 12.49
N LYS A 89 -3.52 24.98 11.22
CA LYS A 89 -3.40 26.26 10.51
C LYS A 89 -4.49 26.35 9.45
#